data_AF-A0A7C7S1Q7-F1
#
_entry.id   AF-A0A7C7S1Q7-F1
#
_cell.length_a   1.000
_cell.length_b   1.000
_cell.length_c   1.000
_cell.angle_alpha   90.00
_cell.angle_beta   90.00
_cell.angle_gamma   90.00
#
_symmetry.space_group_name_H-M   'P 1'
#
loop_
_entity.id
_entity.type
_entity.pdbx_description
1 polymer ?
#
loop_
_entity_poly.entity_id
_entity_poly.type
_entity_poly.pdbx_seq_one_letter_code
_entity_poly.pdbx_strand_id
1 'polypeptide(L)'
;MSDILGLTGKTSPINPIRKKELDGNWKTIAAKAVTDDEFTKVLAKDPLKVLKENGLVAATGIKIIFDETNQEYSAKVPKDVSEELLEESKWWTWRLKMIKEFGQELDRKVGTVAGYDEGCQPPRSLT
;
A
#
# COMPACT_ATOMS: atom_id res chain seq x y z
N MET A 1 3.31 -37.06 -18.40
CA MET A 1 3.85 -36.56 -17.12
C MET A 1 4.07 -35.08 -17.35
N SER A 2 3.29 -34.23 -16.71
CA SER A 2 3.27 -32.79 -17.02
C SER A 2 4.49 -32.12 -16.40
N ASP A 3 5.43 -31.70 -17.25
CA ASP A 3 6.55 -30.85 -16.88
C ASP A 3 6.04 -29.52 -16.32
N ILE A 4 6.08 -29.36 -14.99
CA ILE A 4 5.88 -28.07 -14.33
C ILE A 4 7.18 -27.29 -14.50
N LEU A 5 7.27 -26.60 -15.63
CA LEU A 5 8.22 -25.52 -15.87
C LEU A 5 7.97 -24.41 -14.83
N GLY A 6 8.98 -24.11 -14.01
CA GLY A 6 9.16 -22.76 -13.49
C GLY A 6 8.91 -22.52 -12.00
N LEU A 7 9.43 -23.35 -11.08
CA LEU A 7 9.55 -22.95 -9.67
C LEU A 7 10.95 -23.23 -9.10
N THR A 8 11.99 -22.74 -9.78
CA THR A 8 13.22 -22.30 -9.10
C THR A 8 13.10 -20.82 -8.74
N GLY A 9 11.92 -20.38 -8.29
CA GLY A 9 11.80 -19.10 -7.62
C GLY A 9 12.51 -19.24 -6.29
N LYS A 10 13.70 -18.62 -6.15
CA LYS A 10 14.40 -18.43 -4.88
C LYS A 10 13.35 -18.29 -3.79
N THR A 11 13.29 -19.28 -2.89
CA THR A 11 12.43 -19.23 -1.71
C THR A 11 12.69 -17.86 -1.10
N SER A 12 11.67 -17.00 -1.05
CA SER A 12 11.85 -15.72 -0.39
C SER A 12 12.42 -16.02 1.00
N PRO A 13 13.47 -15.32 1.44
CA PRO A 13 14.10 -15.58 2.74
C PRO A 13 13.16 -15.35 3.93
N ILE A 14 11.96 -14.78 3.70
CA ILE A 14 10.85 -14.79 4.66
C ILE A 14 10.30 -16.21 4.80
N ASN A 15 10.11 -16.68 6.04
CA ASN A 15 9.47 -17.97 6.31
C ASN A 15 8.17 -18.13 5.48
N PRO A 16 7.98 -19.25 4.76
CA PRO A 16 6.82 -19.42 3.86
C PRO A 16 5.45 -19.31 4.53
N ILE A 17 5.32 -19.76 5.79
CA ILE A 17 4.08 -19.67 6.57
C ILE A 17 3.80 -18.20 6.85
N ARG A 18 4.80 -17.49 7.38
CA ARG A 18 4.72 -16.07 7.69
C ARG A 18 4.40 -15.23 6.46
N LYS A 19 5.07 -15.52 5.34
CA LYS A 19 4.83 -14.84 4.06
C LYS A 19 3.39 -15.04 3.58
N LYS A 20 2.85 -16.26 3.68
CA LYS A 20 1.47 -16.56 3.28
C LYS A 20 0.45 -15.76 4.10
N GLU A 21 0.68 -15.61 5.41
CA GLU A 21 -0.16 -14.79 6.28
C GLU A 21 -0.08 -13.31 5.90
N LEU A 22 1.13 -12.76 5.72
CA LEU A 22 1.35 -11.37 5.32
C LEU A 22 0.69 -11.06 3.97
N ASP A 23 0.95 -11.88 2.96
CA ASP A 23 0.40 -11.69 1.61
C ASP A 23 -1.13 -11.88 1.60
N GLY A 24 -1.66 -12.81 2.40
CA GLY A 24 -3.10 -13.02 2.55
C GLY A 24 -3.82 -11.81 3.15
N ASN A 25 -3.34 -11.32 4.29
CA ASN A 25 -3.92 -10.15 4.96
C ASN A 25 -3.76 -8.89 4.09
N TRP A 26 -2.59 -8.71 3.47
CA TRP A 26 -2.35 -7.62 2.52
C TRP A 26 -3.32 -7.65 1.35
N LYS A 27 -3.57 -8.82 0.74
CA LYS A 27 -4.48 -8.94 -0.40
C LYS A 27 -5.89 -8.46 -0.05
N THR A 28 -6.38 -8.78 1.15
CA THR A 28 -7.70 -8.32 1.62
C THR A 28 -7.74 -6.79 1.76
N ILE A 29 -6.72 -6.21 2.38
CA ILE A 29 -6.60 -4.75 2.57
C ILE A 29 -6.48 -4.05 1.21
N ALA A 30 -5.61 -4.53 0.32
CA ALA A 30 -5.37 -3.95 -0.98
C ALA A 30 -6.60 -4.04 -1.88
N ALA A 31 -7.31 -5.19 -1.88
CA ALA A 31 -8.57 -5.32 -2.60
C ALA A 31 -9.59 -4.29 -2.12
N LYS A 32 -9.74 -4.14 -0.80
CA LYS A 32 -10.65 -3.14 -0.22
C LYS A 32 -10.23 -1.71 -0.58
N ALA A 33 -8.92 -1.40 -0.53
CA ALA A 33 -8.41 -0.08 -0.88
C ALA A 33 -8.65 0.31 -2.35
N VAL A 34 -8.71 -0.66 -3.25
CA VAL A 34 -9.01 -0.38 -4.66
C VAL A 34 -10.51 -0.16 -4.91
N THR A 35 -11.38 -0.74 -4.08
CA THR A 35 -12.84 -0.73 -4.29
C THR A 35 -13.63 0.22 -3.39
N ASP A 36 -13.06 0.63 -2.25
CA ASP A 36 -13.71 1.43 -1.22
C ASP A 36 -12.89 2.69 -0.93
N ASP A 37 -13.32 3.80 -1.53
CA ASP A 37 -12.64 5.09 -1.44
C ASP A 37 -12.62 5.63 0.00
N GLU A 38 -13.68 5.41 0.80
CA GLU A 38 -13.71 5.85 2.20
C GLU A 38 -12.69 5.07 3.04
N PHE A 39 -12.62 3.76 2.83
CA PHE A 39 -11.59 2.93 3.45
C PHE A 39 -10.18 3.41 3.06
N THR A 40 -9.96 3.75 1.79
CA THR A 40 -8.66 4.26 1.32
C THR A 40 -8.26 5.57 1.96
N LYS A 41 -9.21 6.50 2.19
CA LYS A 41 -8.92 7.74 2.94
C LYS A 41 -8.44 7.44 4.35
N VAL A 42 -9.11 6.52 5.05
CA VAL A 42 -8.73 6.14 6.42
C VAL A 42 -7.38 5.42 6.42
N LEU A 43 -7.15 4.51 5.46
CA LEU A 43 -5.91 3.77 5.30
C LEU A 43 -4.71 4.68 4.98
N ALA A 44 -4.88 5.68 4.11
CA ALA A 44 -3.81 6.63 3.78
C ALA A 44 -3.48 7.58 4.95
N LYS A 45 -4.50 7.94 5.77
CA LYS A 45 -4.34 8.83 6.92
C LYS A 45 -3.61 8.18 8.09
N ASP A 46 -3.98 6.94 8.44
CA ASP A 46 -3.36 6.20 9.54
C ASP A 46 -3.13 4.73 9.15
N PRO A 47 -2.13 4.46 8.31
CA PRO A 47 -1.90 3.13 7.76
C PRO A 47 -1.61 2.10 8.85
N LEU A 48 -0.83 2.46 9.87
CA LEU A 48 -0.41 1.50 10.89
C LEU A 48 -1.58 1.03 11.75
N LYS A 49 -2.50 1.92 12.08
CA LYS A 49 -3.71 1.56 12.80
C LYS A 49 -4.58 0.60 11.99
N VAL A 50 -4.87 0.93 10.73
CA VAL A 50 -5.75 0.11 9.88
C VAL A 50 -5.13 -1.26 9.60
N LEU A 51 -3.84 -1.32 9.31
CA LEU A 51 -3.15 -2.59 9.07
C LEU A 51 -3.23 -3.49 10.31
N LYS A 52 -3.00 -2.93 11.51
CA LYS A 52 -3.11 -3.66 12.79
C LYS A 52 -4.53 -4.18 13.03
N GLU A 53 -5.55 -3.36 12.80
CA GLU A 53 -6.97 -3.76 12.93
C GLU A 53 -7.34 -4.90 11.96
N ASN A 54 -6.67 -5.00 10.83
CA ASN A 54 -6.83 -6.08 9.84
C ASN A 54 -5.85 -7.25 10.07
N GLY A 55 -5.22 -7.34 11.24
CA GLY A 55 -4.34 -8.45 11.60
C GLY A 55 -2.98 -8.44 10.90
N LEU A 56 -2.62 -7.35 10.21
CA LEU A 56 -1.30 -7.20 9.60
C LEU A 56 -0.40 -6.43 10.56
N VAL A 57 0.49 -7.16 11.26
CA VAL A 57 1.41 -6.59 12.25
C VAL A 57 2.84 -7.03 11.92
N ALA A 58 3.78 -6.09 12.00
CA ALA A 58 5.19 -6.36 11.72
C ALA A 58 5.80 -7.31 12.76
N ALA A 59 6.74 -8.15 12.33
CA ALA A 59 7.47 -9.04 13.22
C ALA A 59 8.23 -8.26 14.31
N THR A 60 8.41 -8.90 15.45
CA THR A 60 9.20 -8.35 16.56
C THR A 60 10.62 -8.08 16.07
N GLY A 61 11.10 -6.84 16.27
CA GLY A 61 12.40 -6.39 15.79
C GLY A 61 12.35 -5.50 14.55
N ILE A 62 11.22 -5.45 13.85
CA ILE A 62 10.96 -4.48 12.79
C ILE A 62 10.39 -3.20 13.41
N LYS A 63 11.05 -2.07 13.19
CA LYS A 63 10.56 -0.76 13.60
C LYS A 63 10.07 -0.01 12.38
N ILE A 64 8.79 0.38 12.39
CA ILE A 64 8.25 1.27 11.36
C ILE A 64 8.50 2.71 11.82
N ILE A 65 9.17 3.48 10.97
CA ILE A 65 9.48 4.89 11.18
C ILE A 65 8.74 5.73 10.16
N PHE A 66 8.33 6.92 10.56
CA PHE A 66 7.78 7.93 9.66
C PHE A 66 8.88 8.96 9.36
N ASP A 67 9.18 9.13 8.07
CA ASP A 67 10.07 10.15 7.55
C ASP A 67 9.24 11.41 7.28
N GLU A 68 9.41 12.44 8.12
CA GLU A 68 8.65 13.68 8.01
C GLU A 68 9.00 14.48 6.75
N THR A 69 10.23 14.34 6.24
CA THR A 69 10.70 15.07 5.05
C THR A 69 10.01 14.60 3.79
N ASN A 70 9.89 13.28 3.61
CA ASN A 70 9.26 12.67 2.44
C ASN A 70 7.78 12.35 2.68
N GLN A 71 7.30 12.49 3.92
CA GLN A 71 6.01 12.03 4.39
C GLN A 71 5.79 10.54 4.05
N GLU A 72 6.74 9.69 4.42
CA GLU A 72 6.76 8.26 4.08
C GLU A 72 7.02 7.37 5.27
N TYR A 73 6.32 6.25 5.34
CA TYR A 73 6.64 5.20 6.30
C TYR A 73 7.68 4.25 5.71
N SER A 74 8.68 3.88 6.50
CA SER A 74 9.64 2.83 6.15
C SER A 74 9.86 1.88 7.33
N ALA A 75 10.09 0.62 7.03
CA ALA A 75 10.42 -0.38 8.03
C ALA A 75 11.95 -0.55 8.10
N LYS A 76 12.50 -0.47 9.31
CA LYS A 76 13.92 -0.59 9.61
C LYS A 76 14.16 -1.71 10.59
N VAL A 77 15.29 -2.37 10.41
CA VAL A 77 15.83 -3.39 11.30
C VAL A 77 17.26 -3.01 11.70
N PRO A 78 17.77 -3.46 12.85
CA PRO A 78 19.19 -3.37 13.20
C PRO A 78 20.10 -3.99 12.13
N LYS A 79 21.39 -3.62 12.13
CA LYS A 79 22.36 -4.08 11.12
C LYS A 79 22.66 -5.59 11.19
N ASP A 80 22.48 -6.21 12.36
CA ASP A 80 22.82 -7.61 12.62
C ASP A 80 21.57 -8.47 12.88
N VAL A 81 20.54 -8.35 12.03
CA VAL A 81 19.36 -9.22 12.09
C VAL A 81 19.44 -10.35 11.08
N SER A 82 18.58 -11.36 11.24
CA SER A 82 18.42 -12.42 10.25
C SER A 82 17.96 -11.85 8.89
N GLU A 83 18.37 -12.54 7.81
CA GLU A 83 17.92 -12.23 6.46
C GLU A 83 16.39 -12.23 6.35
N GLU A 84 15.72 -13.11 7.10
CA GLU A 84 14.27 -13.18 7.23
C GLU A 84 13.65 -11.84 7.68
N LEU A 85 14.17 -11.23 8.75
CA LEU A 85 13.66 -9.97 9.27
C LEU A 85 14.00 -8.78 8.35
N LEU A 86 15.19 -8.81 7.74
CA LEU A 86 15.57 -7.80 6.74
C LEU A 86 14.58 -7.81 5.58
N GLU A 87 14.18 -8.99 5.13
CA GLU A 87 13.33 -9.15 3.95
C GLU A 87 11.86 -8.89 4.27
N GLU A 88 11.40 -9.25 5.47
CA GLU A 88 10.10 -8.79 5.97
C GLU A 88 10.09 -7.24 6.09
N SER A 89 11.18 -6.61 6.52
CA SER A 89 11.25 -5.12 6.57
C SER A 89 11.17 -4.47 5.18
N LYS A 90 11.77 -5.09 4.15
CA LYS A 90 11.63 -4.62 2.76
C LYS A 90 10.19 -4.81 2.27
N TRP A 91 9.58 -5.95 2.59
CA TRP A 91 8.18 -6.22 2.29
C TRP A 91 7.27 -5.13 2.89
N TRP A 92 7.46 -4.81 4.17
CA TRP A 92 6.73 -3.73 4.85
C TRP A 92 6.93 -2.36 4.20
N THR A 93 8.19 -1.99 3.94
CA THR A 93 8.52 -0.70 3.32
C THR A 93 7.82 -0.54 1.96
N TRP A 94 7.79 -1.59 1.15
CA TRP A 94 7.12 -1.53 -0.15
C TRP A 94 5.59 -1.39 -0.04
N ARG A 95 4.94 -2.11 0.90
CA ARG A 95 3.48 -2.01 1.08
C ARG A 95 3.06 -0.67 1.66
N LEU A 96 3.85 -0.13 2.59
CA LEU A 96 3.62 1.21 3.13
C LEU A 96 3.72 2.29 2.05
N LYS A 97 4.66 2.16 1.12
CA LYS A 97 4.75 3.03 -0.06
C LYS A 97 3.52 2.90 -0.96
N MET A 98 3.05 1.68 -1.21
CA MET A 98 1.85 1.44 -2.02
C MET A 98 0.58 2.05 -1.39
N ILE A 99 0.44 2.02 -0.06
CA ILE A 99 -0.67 2.69 0.62
C ILE A 99 -0.65 4.21 0.38
N LYS A 100 0.54 4.84 0.41
CA LYS A 100 0.67 6.25 0.06
C LYS A 100 0.22 6.51 -1.39
N GLU A 101 0.61 5.64 -2.32
CA GLU A 101 0.18 5.73 -3.72
C GLU A 101 -1.34 5.56 -3.88
N PHE A 102 -2.00 4.71 -3.09
CA PHE A 102 -3.46 4.63 -3.07
C PHE A 102 -4.12 5.95 -2.64
N GLY A 103 -3.58 6.59 -1.61
CA GLY A 103 -4.04 7.92 -1.18
C GLY A 103 -3.88 8.97 -2.30
N GLN A 104 -2.71 9.02 -2.94
CA GLN A 104 -2.44 9.95 -4.03
C GLN A 104 -3.32 9.71 -5.27
N GLU A 105 -3.55 8.45 -5.63
CA GLU A 105 -4.45 8.11 -6.74
C GLU A 105 -5.89 8.46 -6.42
N LEU A 106 -6.32 8.25 -5.16
CA LEU A 106 -7.63 8.69 -4.71
C LEU A 106 -7.77 10.21 -4.82
N ASP A 107 -6.80 10.97 -4.30
CA ASP A 107 -6.78 12.43 -4.39
C ASP A 107 -6.82 12.91 -5.85
N ARG A 108 -6.14 12.20 -6.77
CA ARG A 108 -6.23 12.49 -8.21
C ARG A 108 -7.64 12.24 -8.75
N LYS A 109 -8.29 11.13 -8.39
CA LYS A 109 -9.65 10.82 -8.80
C LYS A 109 -10.65 11.87 -8.33
N VAL A 110 -10.61 12.27 -7.05
CA VAL A 110 -11.52 13.30 -6.51
C VAL A 110 -11.16 14.71 -6.96
N GLY A 111 -9.88 15.04 -7.13
CA GLY A 111 -9.40 16.33 -7.62
C GLY A 111 -9.76 16.60 -9.08
N THR A 112 -10.01 15.55 -9.87
CA THR A 112 -10.48 15.68 -11.26
C THR A 112 -11.94 16.18 -11.37
N VAL A 113 -12.69 16.26 -10.25
CA VAL A 113 -14.05 16.84 -10.20
C VAL A 113 -14.04 18.38 -10.02
N ALA A 114 -12.88 19.02 -9.81
CA ALA A 114 -12.76 20.49 -9.74
C ALA A 114 -12.45 21.12 -11.12
N GLY A 115 -13.09 20.63 -12.18
CA GLY A 115 -12.89 21.08 -13.57
C GLY A 115 -14.17 21.19 -14.39
N TYR A 116 -15.33 21.31 -13.75
CA TYR A 116 -16.57 21.75 -14.38
C TYR A 116 -17.08 22.98 -13.63
N ASP A 117 -16.51 24.14 -13.97
CA ASP A 117 -17.16 25.43 -13.70
C ASP A 117 -17.91 25.83 -14.97
N GLU A 118 -19.14 26.29 -14.76
CA GLU A 118 -20.19 26.49 -15.74
C GLU A 118 -19.81 27.45 -16.88
N GLY A 119 -19.99 26.98 -18.11
CA GLY A 119 -19.86 27.79 -19.33
C GLY A 119 -20.95 27.50 -20.36
N CYS A 120 -22.15 27.13 -19.94
CA CYS A 120 -23.32 27.18 -20.80
C CYS A 120 -23.76 28.64 -21.00
N GLN A 121 -23.26 29.30 -22.05
CA GLN A 121 -24.04 30.34 -22.73
C GLN A 121 -24.08 30.04 -24.23
N PRO A 122 -25.26 29.83 -24.84
CA PRO A 122 -25.36 29.87 -26.30
C PRO A 122 -25.06 31.30 -26.78
N PRO A 123 -24.41 31.48 -27.94
CA PRO A 123 -24.12 32.80 -28.46
C PRO A 123 -25.43 33.54 -28.72
N ARG A 124 -25.62 34.69 -28.06
CA ARG A 124 -26.70 35.62 -28.42
C ARG A 124 -26.44 36.10 -29.85
N SER A 125 -27.31 35.69 -30.77
CA SER A 125 -27.44 36.31 -32.08
C SER A 125 -27.72 37.80 -31.87
N LEU A 126 -26.82 38.65 -32.35
CA LEU A 126 -27.07 40.07 -32.51
C LEU A 126 -27.63 40.29 -33.91
N THR A 127 -28.89 40.70 -33.95
CA THR A 127 -29.57 41.33 -35.07
C THR A 127 -29.09 42.76 -35.24
#